data_AF-A0A257MQ23-F1
#
_entry.id   AF-A0A257MQ23-F1
#
_cell.length_a   1.000
_cell.length_b   1.000
_cell.length_c   1.000
_cell.angle_alpha   90.00
_cell.angle_beta   90.00
_cell.angle_gamma   90.00
#
_symmetry.space_group_name_H-M   'P 1'
#
loop_
_entity.id
_entity.type
_entity.pdbx_description
1 polymer ?
#
loop_
_entity_poly.entity_id
_entity_poly.type
_entity_poly.pdbx_seq_one_letter_code
_entity_poly.pdbx_strand_id
1 'polypeptide(L)'
;MYAVYMKKAWLAILAFLATGICMGQLPNLLGQWTGPTTGYVEGNGSYNLVENESINLSVFEQNGRLFKGNITYKRDGKQTTESIAGAIGLDNATLYIAENSGYAFGKIISLNEIEMIYLEDGEGKTVAIDKLSRIDPFPVSQNLTDQNLAIEDMAMEPEDIMMPPALSEG
;
A
#
# COMPACT_ATOMS: atom_id res chain seq x y z
N MET A 1 11.39 -44.01 33.78
CA MET A 1 12.31 -42.89 33.47
C MET A 1 12.22 -42.45 32.00
N TYR A 2 12.10 -43.37 31.02
CA TYR A 2 11.92 -43.05 29.59
C TYR A 2 10.65 -42.26 29.22
N ALA A 3 9.51 -42.53 29.88
CA ALA A 3 8.23 -41.86 29.58
C ALA A 3 8.20 -40.35 29.95
N VAL A 4 9.05 -39.92 30.89
CA VAL A 4 9.15 -38.51 31.32
C VAL A 4 9.93 -37.68 30.28
N TYR A 5 10.94 -38.29 29.65
CA TYR A 5 11.70 -37.64 28.58
C TYR A 5 10.87 -37.46 27.30
N MET A 6 10.03 -38.43 26.94
CA MET A 6 9.14 -38.29 25.76
C MET A 6 8.06 -37.21 25.93
N LYS A 7 7.50 -37.02 27.13
CA LYS A 7 6.53 -35.93 27.41
C LYS A 7 7.16 -34.54 27.37
N LYS A 8 8.41 -34.40 27.81
CA LYS A 8 9.13 -33.11 27.78
C LYS A 8 9.57 -32.73 26.36
N ALA A 9 9.96 -33.71 25.53
CA ALA A 9 10.23 -33.49 24.11
C ALA A 9 8.96 -33.09 23.32
N TRP A 10 7.81 -33.66 23.67
CA TRP A 10 6.51 -33.31 23.08
C TRP A 10 6.11 -31.85 23.38
N LEU A 11 6.31 -31.38 24.61
CA LEU A 11 6.01 -30.00 25.01
C LEU A 11 6.89 -28.97 24.30
N ALA A 12 8.15 -29.30 23.99
CA ALA A 12 9.06 -28.42 23.25
C ALA A 12 8.66 -28.26 21.76
N ILE A 13 8.10 -29.30 21.14
CA ILE A 13 7.63 -29.26 19.75
C ILE A 13 6.34 -28.45 19.61
N LEU A 14 5.46 -28.47 20.63
CA LEU A 14 4.22 -27.70 20.64
C LEU A 14 4.43 -26.19 20.83
N ALA A 15 5.55 -25.77 21.43
CA ALA A 15 5.90 -24.36 21.60
C ALA A 15 6.45 -23.70 20.31
N PHE A 16 6.88 -24.48 19.32
CA PHE A 16 7.44 -23.95 18.06
C PHE A 16 6.40 -23.65 16.98
N LEU A 17 5.13 -24.06 17.16
CA LEU A 17 4.06 -23.87 16.16
C LEU A 17 3.25 -22.57 16.36
N ALA A 18 3.54 -21.78 17.40
CA ALA A 18 2.78 -20.58 17.73
C ALA A 18 3.32 -19.28 17.12
N THR A 19 4.42 -19.31 16.35
CA THR A 19 4.77 -18.17 15.48
C THR A 19 3.92 -18.25 14.21
N GLY A 20 2.63 -18.01 14.35
CA GLY A 20 1.80 -17.68 13.21
C GLY A 20 2.38 -16.43 12.56
N ILE A 21 2.92 -16.56 11.36
CA ILE A 21 3.26 -15.39 10.54
C ILE A 21 1.91 -14.76 10.22
N CYS A 22 1.52 -13.74 10.98
CA CYS A 22 0.41 -12.89 10.60
C CYS A 22 0.86 -12.12 9.36
N MET A 23 0.78 -12.76 8.19
CA MET A 23 0.91 -12.06 6.92
C MET A 23 -0.31 -11.15 6.84
N GLY A 24 -0.12 -9.88 7.17
CA GLY A 24 -1.14 -8.86 6.98
C GLY A 24 -1.63 -8.90 5.54
N GLN A 25 -2.91 -8.61 5.30
CA GLN A 25 -3.43 -8.50 3.95
C GLN A 25 -2.56 -7.53 3.13
N LEU A 26 -2.31 -7.87 1.86
CA LEU A 26 -1.56 -7.00 0.95
C LEU A 26 -2.22 -5.61 0.90
N PRO A 27 -1.53 -4.53 1.29
CA PRO A 27 -2.11 -3.20 1.33
C PRO A 27 -2.43 -2.68 -0.08
N ASN A 28 -3.53 -1.93 -0.19
CA ASN A 28 -3.91 -1.24 -1.41
C ASN A 28 -3.35 0.19 -1.40
N LEU A 29 -2.40 0.47 -2.29
CA LEU A 29 -1.76 1.77 -2.42
C LEU A 29 -2.44 2.69 -3.44
N LEU A 30 -3.38 2.17 -4.26
CA LEU A 30 -4.05 2.96 -5.29
C LEU A 30 -4.67 4.23 -4.70
N GLY A 31 -4.47 5.35 -5.39
CA GLY A 31 -4.99 6.66 -5.01
C GLY A 31 -3.93 7.74 -4.94
N GLN A 32 -4.30 8.83 -4.27
CA GLN A 32 -3.48 10.02 -4.10
C GLN A 32 -3.05 10.17 -2.65
N TRP A 33 -1.80 10.54 -2.47
CA TRP A 33 -1.15 10.71 -1.19
C TRP A 33 -0.43 12.06 -1.18
N THR A 34 -0.48 12.77 -0.06
CA THR A 34 0.14 14.08 0.06
C THR A 34 0.64 14.30 1.47
N GLY A 35 1.68 15.12 1.63
CA GLY A 35 2.17 15.47 2.95
C GLY A 35 3.40 16.34 2.92
N PRO A 36 3.89 16.74 4.11
CA PRO A 36 5.11 17.53 4.23
C PRO A 36 6.34 16.69 3.88
N THR A 37 7.36 17.37 3.37
CA THR A 37 8.72 16.88 3.22
C THR A 37 9.69 17.70 4.06
N THR A 38 10.72 17.07 4.58
CA THR A 38 11.85 17.75 5.23
C THR A 38 13.14 17.07 4.84
N GLY A 39 14.11 17.82 4.34
CA GLY A 39 15.32 17.20 3.78
C GLY A 39 16.51 18.12 3.66
N TYR A 40 17.68 17.53 3.44
CA TYR A 40 18.89 18.22 3.06
C TYR A 40 19.13 18.04 1.57
N VAL A 41 19.33 19.16 0.87
CA VAL A 41 19.69 19.20 -0.55
C VAL A 41 21.06 19.83 -0.68
N GLU A 42 22.00 19.13 -1.30
CA GLU A 42 23.32 19.68 -1.61
C GLU A 42 23.19 20.74 -2.71
N GLY A 43 23.82 21.89 -2.48
CA GLY A 43 23.93 22.98 -3.43
C GLY A 43 25.19 23.80 -3.15
N ASN A 44 25.99 24.02 -4.20
CA ASN A 44 27.23 24.80 -4.16
C ASN A 44 28.22 24.35 -3.07
N GLY A 45 28.34 23.03 -2.81
CA GLY A 45 29.26 22.49 -1.81
C GLY A 45 28.78 22.63 -0.36
N SER A 46 27.50 22.96 -0.16
CA SER A 46 26.84 23.08 1.15
C SER A 46 25.49 22.37 1.13
N TYR A 47 24.93 22.07 2.31
CA TYR A 47 23.59 21.47 2.41
C TYR A 47 22.59 22.51 2.89
N ASN A 48 21.50 22.66 2.13
CA ASN A 48 20.38 23.50 2.48
C ASN A 48 19.26 22.64 3.09
N LEU A 49 18.71 23.11 4.20
CA LEU A 49 17.53 22.50 4.80
C LEU A 49 16.29 22.97 4.03
N VAL A 50 15.52 22.01 3.52
CA VAL A 50 14.20 22.23 2.93
C VAL A 50 13.16 21.81 3.96
N GLU A 51 12.26 22.73 4.30
CA GLU A 51 11.17 22.54 5.26
C GLU A 51 9.88 23.15 4.71
N ASN A 52 8.74 22.67 5.19
CA ASN A 52 7.40 23.19 4.87
C ASN A 52 7.00 23.09 3.38
N GLU A 53 7.73 22.30 2.60
CA GLU A 53 7.28 21.92 1.27
C GLU A 53 6.40 20.67 1.33
N SER A 54 5.61 20.44 0.28
CA SER A 54 4.73 19.30 0.17
C SER A 54 5.04 18.49 -1.08
N ILE A 55 4.93 17.17 -0.94
CA ILE A 55 5.03 16.23 -2.05
C ILE A 55 3.70 15.52 -2.27
N ASN A 56 3.45 15.11 -3.50
CA ASN A 56 2.27 14.35 -3.88
C ASN A 56 2.70 13.06 -4.57
N LEU A 57 2.20 11.93 -4.08
CA LEU A 57 2.39 10.61 -4.66
C LEU A 57 1.06 10.13 -5.22
N SER A 58 1.04 9.80 -6.51
CA SER A 58 -0.09 9.21 -7.21
C SER A 58 0.23 7.77 -7.58
N VAL A 59 -0.52 6.81 -7.05
CA VAL A 59 -0.42 5.39 -7.43
C VAL A 59 -1.66 5.05 -8.24
N PHE A 60 -1.49 4.79 -9.54
CA PHE A 60 -2.61 4.53 -10.45
C PHE A 60 -2.69 3.08 -10.91
N GLU A 61 -1.66 2.27 -10.68
CA GLU A 61 -1.69 0.83 -10.95
C GLU A 61 -0.94 0.05 -9.88
N GLN A 62 -1.54 -1.06 -9.43
CA GLN A 62 -0.94 -2.01 -8.51
C GLN A 62 -1.30 -3.43 -8.96
N ASN A 63 -0.28 -4.25 -9.21
CA ASN A 63 -0.40 -5.67 -9.55
C ASN A 63 0.33 -6.50 -8.48
N GLY A 64 -0.43 -7.01 -7.52
CA GLY A 64 0.11 -7.66 -6.34
C GLY A 64 1.02 -6.69 -5.58
N ARG A 65 2.28 -7.08 -5.37
CA ARG A 65 3.27 -6.24 -4.67
C ARG A 65 3.91 -5.19 -5.56
N LEU A 66 3.73 -5.23 -6.88
CA LEU A 66 4.30 -4.23 -7.78
C LEU A 66 3.31 -3.09 -7.99
N PHE A 67 3.80 -1.85 -8.05
CA PHE A 67 2.99 -0.69 -8.35
C PHE A 67 3.74 0.33 -9.19
N LYS A 68 3.00 1.20 -9.89
CA LYS A 68 3.56 2.33 -10.64
C LYS A 68 2.68 3.56 -10.48
N GLY A 69 3.32 4.71 -10.66
CA GLY A 69 2.76 5.98 -10.25
C GLY A 69 3.53 7.17 -10.76
N ASN A 70 3.21 8.33 -10.22
CA ASN A 70 4.01 9.54 -10.33
C ASN A 70 4.22 10.17 -8.95
N ILE A 71 5.36 10.81 -8.76
CA ILE A 71 5.64 11.67 -7.61
C ILE A 71 5.81 13.12 -8.11
N THR A 72 5.30 14.07 -7.35
CA THR A 72 5.36 15.50 -7.68
C THR A 72 5.82 16.29 -6.47
N TYR A 73 6.87 17.08 -6.66
CA TYR A 73 7.52 17.86 -5.61
C TYR A 73 8.02 19.19 -6.18
N LYS A 74 8.50 20.08 -5.32
CA LYS A 74 9.17 21.32 -5.78
C LYS A 74 10.67 21.17 -5.69
N ARG A 75 11.35 21.65 -6.73
CA ARG A 75 12.82 21.79 -6.81
C ARG A 75 13.12 23.16 -7.40
N ASP A 76 13.95 23.93 -6.72
CA ASP A 76 14.30 25.31 -7.11
C ASP A 76 13.09 26.21 -7.41
N GLY A 77 12.02 26.07 -6.59
CA GLY A 77 10.78 26.83 -6.75
C GLY A 77 9.89 26.38 -7.91
N LYS A 78 10.28 25.35 -8.67
CA LYS A 78 9.50 24.79 -9.78
C LYS A 78 8.91 23.43 -9.41
N GLN A 79 7.66 23.21 -9.81
CA GLN A 79 7.03 21.91 -9.70
C GLN A 79 7.66 20.92 -10.69
N THR A 80 8.09 19.78 -10.17
CA THR A 80 8.69 18.67 -10.91
C THR A 80 7.85 17.43 -10.69
N THR A 81 7.58 16.68 -11.75
CA THR A 81 6.87 15.41 -11.69
C THR A 81 7.74 14.32 -12.31
N GLU A 82 7.90 13.22 -11.60
CA GLU A 82 8.63 12.04 -12.06
C GLU A 82 7.72 10.82 -12.06
N SER A 83 7.95 9.93 -13.01
CA SER A 83 7.33 8.60 -13.00
C SER A 83 8.08 7.70 -12.04
N ILE A 84 7.33 6.81 -11.37
CA ILE A 84 7.89 5.87 -10.41
C ILE A 84 7.48 4.43 -10.72
N ALA A 85 8.33 3.51 -10.30
CA ALA A 85 8.01 2.09 -10.19
C ALA A 85 8.40 1.62 -8.79
N GLY A 86 7.55 0.82 -8.15
CA GLY A 86 7.80 0.39 -6.78
C GLY A 86 7.31 -1.03 -6.47
N ALA A 87 7.75 -1.50 -5.31
CA ALA A 87 7.39 -2.81 -4.77
C ALA A 87 7.08 -2.73 -3.26
N ILE A 88 6.07 -3.48 -2.84
CA ILE A 88 5.78 -3.77 -1.43
C ILE A 88 6.62 -4.97 -0.98
N GLY A 89 7.29 -4.83 0.16
CA GLY A 89 8.10 -5.85 0.82
C GLY A 89 7.30 -7.08 1.21
N LEU A 90 8.00 -8.18 1.55
CA LEU A 90 7.35 -9.40 2.03
C LEU A 90 6.64 -9.23 3.37
N ASP A 91 6.99 -8.18 4.12
CA ASP A 91 6.34 -7.80 5.38
C ASP A 91 5.01 -7.06 5.16
N ASN A 92 4.60 -6.83 3.91
CA ASN A 92 3.41 -6.06 3.53
C ASN A 92 3.38 -4.64 4.14
N ALA A 93 4.54 -4.08 4.48
CA ALA A 93 4.65 -2.76 5.10
C ALA A 93 5.81 -1.93 4.54
N THR A 94 6.94 -2.54 4.16
CA THR A 94 8.06 -1.82 3.55
C THR A 94 7.77 -1.51 2.08
N LEU A 95 8.17 -0.33 1.61
CA LEU A 95 8.09 0.10 0.22
C LEU A 95 9.50 0.33 -0.34
N TYR A 96 9.70 -0.07 -1.58
CA TYR A 96 10.89 0.23 -2.38
C TYR A 96 10.44 0.94 -3.64
N ILE A 97 10.96 2.13 -3.91
CA ILE A 97 10.50 2.97 -5.02
C ILE A 97 11.73 3.46 -5.78
N ALA A 98 11.71 3.22 -7.09
CA ALA A 98 12.64 3.83 -8.02
C ALA A 98 11.99 5.07 -8.64
N GLU A 99 12.72 6.18 -8.60
CA GLU A 99 12.39 7.45 -9.24
C GLU A 99 13.40 7.72 -10.37
N ASN A 100 13.21 8.78 -11.16
CA ASN A 100 14.16 9.06 -12.24
C ASN A 100 15.50 9.57 -11.69
N SER A 101 15.44 10.34 -10.60
CA SER A 101 16.61 10.98 -9.99
C SER A 101 17.16 10.24 -8.77
N GLY A 102 16.42 9.29 -8.19
CA GLY A 102 16.87 8.59 -6.98
C GLY A 102 16.00 7.41 -6.57
N TYR A 103 16.03 7.11 -5.28
CA TYR A 103 15.31 5.99 -4.68
C TYR A 103 14.61 6.44 -3.40
N ALA A 104 13.37 5.99 -3.20
CA ALA A 104 12.68 6.14 -1.93
C ALA A 104 12.43 4.79 -1.25
N PHE A 105 12.61 4.78 0.07
CA PHE A 105 12.33 3.63 0.93
C PHE A 105 11.23 4.04 1.90
N GLY A 106 10.11 3.32 1.88
CA GLY A 106 8.94 3.67 2.68
C GLY A 106 8.54 2.62 3.71
N LYS A 107 7.71 3.05 4.64
CA LYS A 107 6.99 2.23 5.61
C LYS A 107 5.52 2.65 5.61
N ILE A 108 4.64 1.70 5.38
CA ILE A 108 3.19 1.87 5.60
C ILE A 108 2.97 1.85 7.11
N ILE A 109 2.53 2.98 7.66
CA ILE A 109 2.26 3.16 9.09
C ILE A 109 0.82 2.75 9.40
N SER A 110 -0.12 3.10 8.52
CA SER A 110 -1.53 2.73 8.59
C SER A 110 -2.16 2.69 7.19
N LEU A 111 -3.46 2.38 7.10
CA LEU A 111 -4.20 2.38 5.82
C LEU A 111 -4.10 3.71 5.05
N ASN A 112 -3.92 4.81 5.79
CA ASN A 112 -3.94 6.18 5.28
C ASN A 112 -2.65 6.95 5.56
N GLU A 113 -1.58 6.28 6.02
CA GLU A 113 -0.32 6.93 6.40
C GLU A 113 0.90 6.13 5.92
N ILE A 114 1.83 6.82 5.25
CA ILE A 114 3.11 6.29 4.79
C ILE A 114 4.21 7.27 5.21
N GLU A 115 5.32 6.76 5.73
CA GLU A 115 6.56 7.53 5.86
C GLU A 115 7.55 7.05 4.78
N MET A 116 8.24 7.97 4.11
CA MET A 116 9.27 7.65 3.12
C MET A 116 10.57 8.37 3.41
N ILE A 117 11.68 7.74 3.03
CA ILE A 117 13.02 8.33 3.01
C ILE A 117 13.49 8.30 1.56
N TYR A 118 13.61 9.48 0.96
CA TYR A 118 14.18 9.67 -0.37
C TYR A 118 15.70 9.85 -0.29
N LEU A 119 16.42 9.25 -1.24
CA LEU A 119 17.86 9.33 -1.40
C LEU A 119 18.20 9.58 -2.88
N GLU A 120 19.04 10.58 -3.11
CA GLU A 120 19.63 10.91 -4.41
C GLU A 120 21.14 11.09 -4.23
N ASP A 121 21.91 10.37 -5.04
CA ASP A 121 23.36 10.48 -5.10
C ASP A 121 23.81 11.25 -6.36
N GLY A 122 25.12 11.47 -6.51
CA GLY A 122 25.69 12.30 -7.58
C GLY A 122 25.94 13.76 -7.19
N GLU A 123 25.75 14.67 -8.14
CA GLU A 123 25.74 16.13 -7.93
C GLU A 123 24.36 16.55 -7.41
N GLY A 124 24.27 17.34 -6.34
CA GLY A 124 22.98 17.68 -5.73
C GLY A 124 22.43 16.60 -4.80
N LYS A 125 23.31 15.88 -4.09
CA LYS A 125 22.94 14.82 -3.12
C LYS A 125 21.79 15.27 -2.24
N THR A 126 20.74 14.47 -2.19
CA THR A 126 19.54 14.81 -1.44
C THR A 126 19.15 13.66 -0.52
N VAL A 127 18.74 14.01 0.69
CA VAL A 127 17.98 13.12 1.58
C VAL A 127 16.74 13.86 2.05
N ALA A 128 15.57 13.21 1.98
CA ALA A 128 14.33 13.78 2.49
C ALA A 128 13.52 12.74 3.26
N ILE A 129 12.76 13.21 4.24
CA ILE A 129 11.79 12.42 4.99
C ILE A 129 10.40 12.99 4.67
N ASP A 130 9.53 12.13 4.15
CA ASP A 130 8.18 12.49 3.74
C ASP A 130 7.15 11.77 4.59
N LYS A 131 6.13 12.49 5.05
CA LYS A 131 5.02 11.93 5.84
C LYS A 131 3.72 12.08 5.09
N LEU A 132 3.32 11.04 4.37
CA LEU A 132 2.20 11.09 3.44
C LEU A 132 0.91 10.60 4.09
N SER A 133 -0.13 11.40 3.93
CA SER A 133 -1.51 11.05 4.21
C SER A 133 -2.27 10.79 2.92
N ARG A 134 -3.19 9.83 2.93
CA ARG A 134 -4.12 9.62 1.81
C ARG A 134 -5.08 10.82 1.69
N ILE A 135 -5.29 11.34 0.48
CA ILE A 135 -6.18 12.49 0.24
C ILE A 135 -7.64 12.11 0.48
N ASP A 136 -8.04 10.93 -0.01
CA ASP A 136 -9.36 10.34 0.24
C ASP A 136 -9.17 9.06 1.08
N PRO A 137 -9.14 9.16 2.42
CA PRO A 137 -9.07 7.99 3.27
C PRO A 137 -10.25 7.07 2.95
N PHE A 138 -9.99 5.79 2.64
CA PHE A 138 -11.06 4.80 2.55
C PHE A 138 -11.93 4.91 3.82
N PRO A 139 -13.26 5.04 3.72
CA PRO A 139 -14.09 5.02 4.91
C PRO A 139 -13.85 3.69 5.63
N VAL A 140 -13.43 3.76 6.89
CA VAL A 140 -13.03 2.62 7.74
C VAL A 140 -14.20 1.67 8.04
N SER A 141 -15.39 1.84 7.44
CA SER A 141 -16.62 1.14 7.84
C SER A 141 -17.63 0.82 6.72
N GLN A 142 -17.20 0.33 5.55
CA GLN A 142 -18.15 -0.18 4.53
C GLN A 142 -18.01 -1.69 4.21
N ASN A 143 -16.97 -2.37 4.71
CA ASN A 143 -16.82 -3.81 4.48
C ASN A 143 -17.40 -4.63 5.64
N LEU A 144 -18.70 -4.91 5.54
CA LEU A 144 -19.37 -6.16 5.95
C LEU A 144 -20.84 -6.19 5.47
N THR A 145 -21.43 -5.04 5.11
CA THR A 145 -22.82 -4.94 4.65
C THR A 145 -22.95 -4.90 3.12
N ASP A 146 -22.02 -4.25 2.42
CA ASP A 146 -22.12 -4.03 0.97
C ASP A 146 -21.88 -5.29 0.12
N GLN A 147 -21.16 -6.29 0.65
CA GLN A 147 -21.03 -7.59 -0.04
C GLN A 147 -22.29 -8.46 0.05
N ASN A 148 -23.17 -8.24 1.03
CA ASN A 148 -24.43 -8.97 1.13
C ASN A 148 -25.51 -8.36 0.23
N LEU A 149 -25.51 -7.04 0.02
CA LEU A 149 -26.45 -6.37 -0.87
C LEU A 149 -26.21 -6.72 -2.35
N ALA A 150 -24.96 -6.94 -2.77
CA ALA A 150 -24.66 -7.36 -4.14
C ALA A 150 -25.08 -8.81 -4.46
N ILE A 151 -25.26 -9.66 -3.43
CA ILE A 151 -25.72 -11.04 -3.60
C ILE A 151 -27.26 -11.09 -3.63
N GLU A 152 -27.94 -10.25 -2.86
CA GLU A 152 -29.41 -10.15 -2.90
C GLU A 152 -29.92 -9.51 -4.21
N ASP A 153 -29.22 -8.52 -4.76
CA ASP A 153 -29.63 -7.84 -6.01
C ASP A 153 -29.37 -8.67 -7.30
N MET A 154 -28.65 -9.80 -7.16
CA MET A 154 -28.44 -10.77 -8.24
C MET A 154 -29.37 -11.99 -8.15
N ALA A 155 -30.17 -12.11 -7.08
CA ALA A 155 -31.20 -13.14 -6.98
C ALA A 155 -32.41 -12.69 -7.83
N MET A 156 -32.52 -13.28 -9.03
CA MET A 156 -33.66 -13.09 -9.91
C MET A 156 -34.96 -13.45 -9.16
N GLU A 157 -35.87 -12.48 -9.03
CA GLU A 157 -37.19 -12.67 -8.41
C GLU A 157 -37.91 -13.85 -9.10
N PRO A 158 -38.54 -14.76 -8.34
CA PRO A 158 -39.16 -15.99 -8.87
C PRO A 158 -40.34 -15.73 -9.83
N GLU A 159 -40.73 -14.47 -10.04
CA GLU A 159 -41.84 -14.06 -10.89
C GLU A 159 -41.46 -13.87 -12.37
N ASP A 160 -40.17 -13.79 -12.70
CA ASP A 160 -39.67 -13.61 -14.09
C ASP A 160 -39.39 -14.93 -14.85
N ILE A 161 -39.71 -16.08 -14.25
CA ILE A 161 -39.69 -17.37 -14.97
C ILE A 161 -40.96 -17.46 -15.84
N MET A 162 -40.93 -16.81 -17.01
CA MET A 162 -41.94 -17.00 -18.05
C MET A 162 -42.12 -18.48 -18.38
N MET A 163 -43.27 -19.06 -18.03
CA MET A 163 -43.69 -20.36 -18.55
C MET A 163 -43.85 -20.26 -20.08
N PRO A 164 -43.33 -21.22 -20.87
CA PRO A 164 -43.59 -21.24 -22.30
C PRO A 164 -45.09 -21.49 -22.56
N PRO A 165 -45.69 -20.85 -23.58
CA PRO A 165 -47.11 -20.99 -23.86
C PRO A 165 -47.44 -22.44 -24.24
N ALA A 166 -48.54 -22.95 -23.66
CA ALA A 166 -49.07 -24.26 -23.98
C ALA A 166 -49.43 -24.35 -25.47
N LEU A 167 -48.95 -25.43 -26.11
CA LEU A 167 -49.34 -25.80 -27.47
C LEU A 167 -50.86 -26.02 -27.51
N SER A 168 -51.56 -25.31 -28.39
CA SER A 168 -52.96 -25.60 -28.70
C SER A 168 -53.04 -26.94 -29.44
N GLU A 169 -53.64 -27.94 -28.80
CA GLU A 169 -54.04 -29.16 -29.51
C GLU A 169 -55.17 -28.86 -30.50
N GLY A 170 -55.06 -29.45 -31.69
CA GLY A 170 -56.15 -29.57 -32.66
C GLY A 170 -56.87 -30.91 -32.50
#